data_AF-A0A4Z0L7P5-F1
#
_entry.id   AF-A0A4Z0L7P5-F1
#
_cell.length_a   1.000
_cell.length_b   1.000
_cell.length_c   1.000
_cell.angle_alpha   90.00
_cell.angle_beta   90.00
_cell.angle_gamma   90.00
#
_symmetry.space_group_name_H-M   'P 1'
#
loop_
_entity.id
_entity.type
_entity.pdbx_description
1 polymer ?
#
loop_
_entity_poly.entity_id
_entity_poly.type
_entity_poly.pdbx_seq_one_letter_code
_entity_poly.pdbx_strand_id
1 'polypeptide(L)'
;MKDTTIKDHLGLTQEEMAMLLRITVSQWSMYKSGKRNIPADAKKQLGFLLKGVQEKKQDSKITEQFLRTEKEITKQKLKQDYLKAQIKIYRLEKEIETVEKQRLESFAALEAVHYLETQPQEKYVLDLLKIIQNRADKALIKHSLYKLEQMHLQKEAIEIVKDKIGKKL
;
A
#
# COMPACT_ATOMS: atom_id res chain seq x y z
N MET A 1 -20.21 30.26 14.89
CA MET A 1 -19.62 30.44 13.54
C MET A 1 -18.14 30.11 13.70
N LYS A 2 -17.59 29.18 12.92
CA LYS A 2 -16.21 28.71 13.09
C LYS A 2 -15.26 29.90 12.90
N ASP A 3 -14.50 30.26 13.92
CA ASP A 3 -13.43 31.26 13.85
C ASP A 3 -12.35 30.74 12.90
N THR A 4 -12.52 31.01 11.61
CA THR A 4 -11.53 30.69 10.58
C THR A 4 -10.31 31.55 10.85
N THR A 5 -9.21 30.95 11.28
CA THR A 5 -8.02 31.71 11.66
C THR A 5 -7.38 32.35 10.42
N ILE A 6 -6.63 33.45 10.61
CA ILE A 6 -5.85 34.07 9.51
C ILE A 6 -4.89 33.04 8.86
N LYS A 7 -4.44 32.05 9.63
CA LYS A 7 -3.61 30.93 9.14
C LYS A 7 -4.36 30.07 8.13
N ASP A 8 -5.64 29.81 8.32
CA ASP A 8 -6.44 28.98 7.39
C ASP A 8 -6.66 29.68 6.04
N HIS A 9 -6.49 31.02 6.01
CA HIS A 9 -6.59 31.80 4.78
C HIS A 9 -5.26 31.94 4.06
N LEU A 10 -4.17 32.17 4.79
CA LEU A 10 -2.87 32.51 4.20
C LEU A 10 -1.88 31.34 4.17
N GLY A 11 -2.05 30.32 5.03
CA GLY A 11 -1.14 29.18 5.14
C GLY A 11 0.21 29.47 5.79
N LEU A 12 0.51 30.72 6.14
CA LEU A 12 1.81 31.17 6.65
C LEU A 12 2.00 30.88 8.15
N THR A 13 3.25 30.58 8.53
CA THR A 13 3.70 30.37 9.93
C THR A 13 3.68 31.67 10.74
N GLN A 14 3.93 31.59 12.06
CA GLN A 14 3.95 32.80 12.89
C GLN A 14 5.14 33.69 12.53
N GLU A 15 6.27 33.06 12.27
CA GLU A 15 7.55 33.63 11.91
C GLU A 15 7.46 34.30 10.54
N GLU A 16 6.93 33.61 9.54
CA GLU A 16 6.73 34.15 8.19
C GLU A 16 5.82 35.37 8.20
N MET A 17 4.70 35.31 8.92
CA MET A 17 3.78 36.44 9.04
C MET A 17 4.42 37.63 9.76
N ALA A 18 5.18 37.38 10.82
CA ALA A 18 5.87 38.45 11.55
C ALA A 18 6.91 39.14 10.65
N MET A 19 7.73 38.35 9.95
CA MET A 19 8.70 38.87 8.99
C MET A 19 8.04 39.66 7.86
N LEU A 20 6.98 39.11 7.27
CA LEU A 20 6.30 39.70 6.13
C LEU A 20 5.64 41.03 6.51
N LEU A 21 5.02 41.11 7.69
CA LEU A 21 4.43 42.33 8.24
C LEU A 21 5.44 43.28 8.91
N ARG A 22 6.73 42.89 8.96
CA ARG A 22 7.83 43.63 9.61
C ARG A 22 7.56 43.94 11.08
N ILE A 23 7.00 42.98 11.81
CA ILE A 23 6.73 43.04 13.25
C ILE A 23 7.41 41.87 13.96
N THR A 24 7.43 41.88 15.29
CA THR A 24 7.95 40.73 16.05
C THR A 24 6.92 39.59 16.12
N VAL A 25 7.40 38.36 16.29
CA VAL A 25 6.53 37.17 16.49
C VAL A 25 5.61 37.36 17.71
N SER A 26 6.11 37.99 18.77
CA SER A 26 5.32 38.34 19.96
C SER A 26 4.18 39.32 19.63
N GLN A 27 4.46 40.38 18.87
CA GLN A 27 3.42 41.33 18.43
C GLN A 27 2.36 40.64 17.57
N TRP A 28 2.76 39.74 16.68
CA TRP A 28 1.84 38.94 15.88
C TRP A 28 0.97 38.00 16.73
N SER A 29 1.57 37.34 17.72
CA SER A 29 0.86 36.44 18.66
C SER A 29 -0.16 37.19 19.53
N MET A 30 0.23 38.36 20.05
CA MET A 30 -0.68 39.24 20.80
C MET A 30 -1.82 39.77 19.94
N TYR A 31 -1.57 40.00 18.65
CA TYR A 31 -2.59 40.43 17.70
C TYR A 31 -3.59 39.33 17.37
N LYS A 32 -3.13 38.11 17.05
CA LYS A 32 -4.03 36.98 16.83
C LYS A 32 -4.92 36.67 18.02
N SER A 33 -4.38 36.82 19.23
CA SER A 33 -5.12 36.58 20.48
C SER A 33 -5.99 37.75 20.93
N GLY A 34 -6.07 38.83 20.13
CA GLY A 34 -6.87 40.03 20.45
C GLY A 34 -6.30 40.88 21.60
N LYS A 35 -5.13 40.53 22.14
CA LYS A 35 -4.51 41.18 23.31
C LYS A 35 -3.87 42.52 22.97
N ARG A 36 -3.42 42.72 21.72
CA ARG A 36 -2.78 43.97 21.29
C ARG A 36 -2.95 44.19 19.79
N ASN A 37 -3.19 45.43 19.38
CA ASN A 37 -3.25 45.77 17.96
C ASN A 37 -1.83 45.87 17.34
N ILE A 38 -1.69 45.58 16.05
CA ILE A 38 -0.45 45.76 15.28
C ILE A 38 -0.35 47.18 14.70
N PRO A 39 0.86 47.64 14.33
CA PRO A 39 1.05 48.91 13.64
C PRO A 39 0.12 49.07 12.43
N ALA A 40 -0.30 50.31 12.16
CA ALA A 40 -1.25 50.61 11.09
C ALA A 40 -0.75 50.13 9.71
N ASP A 41 0.54 50.26 9.44
CA ASP A 41 1.14 49.82 8.18
C ASP A 41 1.14 48.29 8.04
N ALA A 42 1.42 47.57 9.13
CA ALA A 42 1.29 46.11 9.18
C ALA A 42 -0.17 45.67 8.97
N LYS A 43 -1.15 46.41 9.52
CA LYS A 43 -2.58 46.12 9.32
C LYS A 43 -3.01 46.35 7.86
N LYS A 44 -2.52 47.40 7.20
CA LYS A 44 -2.76 47.64 5.77
C LYS A 44 -2.17 46.52 4.91
N GLN A 45 -0.93 46.12 5.19
CA GLN A 45 -0.26 45.04 4.47
C GLN A 45 -0.98 43.69 4.65
N LEU A 46 -1.44 43.38 5.86
CA LEU A 46 -2.26 42.21 6.14
C LEU A 46 -3.57 42.22 5.33
N GLY A 47 -4.27 43.36 5.31
CA GLY A 47 -5.50 43.52 4.52
C GLY A 47 -5.26 43.31 3.02
N PHE A 48 -4.15 43.82 2.48
CA PHE A 48 -3.75 43.62 1.09
C PHE A 48 -3.54 42.13 0.75
N LEU A 49 -2.84 41.39 1.62
CA LEU A 49 -2.59 39.95 1.42
C LEU A 49 -3.88 39.13 1.48
N LEU A 50 -4.73 39.40 2.47
CA LEU A 50 -6.00 38.68 2.63
C LEU A 50 -6.89 38.89 1.41
N LYS A 51 -6.96 40.13 0.91
CA LYS A 51 -7.71 40.45 -0.32
C LYS A 51 -7.13 39.72 -1.53
N GLY A 52 -5.82 39.78 -1.73
CA GLY A 52 -5.15 39.13 -2.86
C GLY A 52 -5.29 37.61 -2.87
N VAL A 53 -5.28 36.95 -1.70
CA VAL A 53 -5.49 35.50 -1.60
C VAL A 53 -6.96 35.14 -1.79
N GLN A 54 -7.91 35.95 -1.30
CA GLN A 54 -9.34 35.71 -1.54
C GLN A 54 -9.70 35.86 -3.02
N GLU A 55 -9.16 36.86 -3.70
CA GLU A 55 -9.41 37.10 -5.14
C GLU A 55 -8.77 36.04 -6.04
N LYS A 56 -7.64 35.45 -5.64
CA LYS A 56 -6.90 34.45 -6.43
C LYS A 56 -7.16 32.99 -6.05
N LYS A 57 -8.09 32.72 -5.11
CA LYS A 57 -8.37 31.36 -4.62
C LYS A 57 -8.87 30.39 -5.71
N GLN A 58 -9.29 30.88 -6.87
CA GLN A 58 -9.82 30.05 -7.96
C GLN A 58 -8.84 29.79 -9.13
N ASP A 59 -7.82 30.63 -9.36
CA ASP A 59 -7.01 30.58 -10.60
C ASP A 59 -5.48 30.64 -10.38
N SER A 60 -4.96 29.92 -9.37
CA SER A 60 -3.52 29.83 -9.15
C SER A 60 -2.87 28.83 -10.14
N LYS A 61 -2.26 29.36 -11.21
CA LYS A 61 -1.45 28.55 -12.16
C LYS A 61 -0.38 27.70 -11.47
N ILE A 62 0.19 28.19 -10.36
CA ILE A 62 1.22 27.48 -9.57
C ILE A 62 0.60 26.25 -8.90
N THR A 63 -0.57 26.42 -8.28
CA THR A 63 -1.30 25.33 -7.61
C THR A 63 -1.75 24.28 -8.62
N GLU A 64 -2.28 24.72 -9.77
CA GLU A 64 -2.67 23.81 -10.85
C GLU A 64 -1.49 23.00 -11.40
N GLN A 65 -0.35 23.64 -11.66
CA GLN A 65 0.84 22.96 -12.16
C GLN A 65 1.36 21.92 -11.16
N PHE A 66 1.37 22.26 -9.87
CA PHE A 66 1.74 21.32 -8.82
C PHE A 66 0.78 20.13 -8.77
N LEU A 67 -0.53 20.37 -8.75
CA LEU A 67 -1.55 19.32 -8.74
C LEU A 67 -1.47 18.41 -9.98
N ARG A 68 -1.19 18.97 -11.16
CA ARG A 68 -0.98 18.18 -12.39
C ARG A 68 0.24 17.26 -12.25
N THR A 69 1.33 17.79 -11.72
CA THR A 69 2.58 17.03 -11.51
C THR A 69 2.39 15.93 -10.47
N GLU A 70 1.74 16.24 -9.36
CA GLU A 70 1.42 15.29 -8.29
C GLU A 70 0.48 14.17 -8.78
N LYS A 71 -0.52 14.51 -9.60
CA LYS A 71 -1.40 13.53 -10.24
C LYS A 71 -0.64 12.60 -11.18
N GLU A 72 0.26 13.13 -12.00
CA GLU A 72 1.06 12.33 -12.93
C GLU A 72 2.02 11.40 -12.18
N ILE A 73 2.72 11.90 -11.15
CA ILE A 73 3.59 11.07 -10.30
C ILE A 73 2.77 9.97 -9.63
N THR A 74 1.60 10.31 -9.09
CA THR A 74 0.69 9.33 -8.47
C THR A 74 0.27 8.26 -9.48
N LYS A 75 -0.13 8.66 -10.69
CA LYS A 75 -0.52 7.73 -11.76
C LYS A 75 0.63 6.80 -12.15
N GLN A 76 1.85 7.31 -12.27
CA GLN A 76 3.03 6.50 -12.58
C GLN A 76 3.34 5.49 -11.47
N LYS A 77 3.28 5.89 -10.20
CA LYS A 77 3.46 4.98 -9.06
C LYS A 77 2.40 3.89 -9.03
N LEU A 78 1.13 4.25 -9.24
CA LEU A 78 0.03 3.28 -9.32
C LEU A 78 0.24 2.26 -10.45
N LYS A 79 0.74 2.69 -11.63
CA LYS A 79 1.09 1.77 -12.73
C LYS A 79 2.20 0.78 -12.32
N GLN A 80 3.23 1.26 -11.62
CA GLN A 80 4.30 0.39 -11.13
C GLN A 80 3.79 -0.61 -10.10
N ASP A 81 2.93 -0.18 -9.17
CA ASP A 81 2.36 -1.05 -8.15
C ASP A 81 1.41 -2.09 -8.76
N TYR A 82 0.65 -1.71 -9.78
CA TYR A 82 -0.16 -2.63 -10.58
C TYR A 82 0.70 -3.73 -11.23
N LEU A 83 1.80 -3.36 -11.87
CA LEU A 83 2.72 -4.32 -12.50
C LEU A 83 3.38 -5.24 -11.46
N LYS A 84 3.81 -4.69 -10.31
CA LYS A 84 4.36 -5.49 -9.21
C LYS A 84 3.35 -6.52 -8.70
N ALA A 85 2.08 -6.13 -8.56
CA ALA A 85 1.02 -7.04 -8.14
C ALA A 85 0.83 -8.17 -9.17
N GLN A 86 0.83 -7.87 -10.47
CA GLN A 86 0.75 -8.90 -11.53
C GLN A 86 1.91 -9.90 -11.46
N ILE A 87 3.14 -9.41 -11.33
CA ILE A 87 4.32 -10.27 -11.21
C ILE A 87 4.21 -11.18 -9.97
N LYS A 88 3.72 -10.64 -8.85
CA LYS A 88 3.56 -11.41 -7.62
C LYS A 88 2.50 -12.49 -7.76
N ILE A 89 1.36 -12.19 -8.39
CA ILE A 89 0.30 -13.17 -8.68
C ILE A 89 0.87 -14.30 -9.55
N TYR A 90 1.54 -13.96 -10.65
CA TYR A 90 2.12 -14.96 -11.56
C TYR A 90 3.12 -15.90 -10.87
N ARG A 91 4.01 -15.36 -10.02
CA ARG A 91 4.95 -16.18 -9.25
C ARG A 91 4.24 -17.13 -8.29
N LEU A 92 3.22 -16.61 -7.61
CA LEU A 92 2.44 -17.39 -6.64
C LEU A 92 1.64 -18.50 -7.34
N GLU A 93 1.08 -18.24 -8.53
CA GLU A 93 0.43 -19.26 -9.36
C GLU A 93 1.38 -20.40 -9.72
N LYS A 94 2.61 -20.09 -10.14
CA LYS A 94 3.62 -21.13 -10.43
C LYS A 94 4.02 -21.93 -9.21
N GLU A 95 4.07 -21.29 -8.05
CA GLU A 95 4.35 -21.99 -6.81
C GLU A 95 3.19 -22.91 -6.41
N ILE A 96 1.94 -22.43 -6.53
CA ILE A 96 0.71 -23.22 -6.31
C ILE A 96 0.70 -24.45 -7.22
N GLU A 97 0.88 -24.28 -8.54
CA GLU A 97 0.93 -25.37 -9.53
C GLU A 97 1.98 -26.43 -9.13
N THR A 98 3.16 -25.98 -8.67
CA THR A 98 4.24 -26.87 -8.27
C THR A 98 3.87 -27.68 -7.02
N VAL A 99 3.27 -27.02 -6.02
CA VAL A 99 2.82 -27.66 -4.78
C VAL A 99 1.71 -28.67 -5.06
N GLU A 100 0.72 -28.31 -5.88
CA GLU A 100 -0.36 -29.21 -6.29
C GLU A 100 0.19 -30.46 -6.99
N LYS A 101 1.11 -30.28 -7.95
CA LYS A 101 1.76 -31.38 -8.65
C LYS A 101 2.50 -32.30 -7.67
N GLN A 102 3.29 -31.76 -6.75
CA GLN A 102 4.02 -32.55 -5.76
C GLN A 102 3.08 -33.34 -4.84
N ARG A 103 1.93 -32.77 -4.48
CA ARG A 103 0.91 -33.48 -3.71
C ARG A 103 0.30 -34.62 -4.51
N LEU A 104 -0.08 -34.39 -5.77
CA LEU A 104 -0.62 -35.42 -6.66
C LEU A 104 0.37 -36.58 -6.85
N GLU A 105 1.65 -36.28 -7.10
CA GLU A 105 2.72 -37.28 -7.18
C GLU A 105 2.88 -38.07 -5.88
N SER A 106 2.71 -37.43 -4.73
CA SER A 106 2.79 -38.09 -3.42
C SER A 106 1.59 -39.00 -3.17
N PHE A 107 0.38 -38.58 -3.54
CA PHE A 107 -0.81 -39.43 -3.46
C PHE A 107 -0.71 -40.64 -4.39
N ALA A 108 -0.28 -40.46 -5.65
CA ALA A 108 -0.07 -41.55 -6.58
C ALA A 108 0.98 -42.56 -6.05
N ALA A 109 2.04 -42.08 -5.40
CA ALA A 109 3.02 -42.95 -4.76
C ALA A 109 2.42 -43.77 -3.59
N LEU A 110 1.53 -43.18 -2.80
CA LEU A 110 0.83 -43.89 -1.72
C LEU A 110 -0.15 -44.93 -2.27
N GLU A 111 -0.89 -44.62 -3.34
CA GLU A 111 -1.76 -45.58 -4.01
C GLU A 111 -0.98 -46.77 -4.59
N ALA A 112 0.17 -46.50 -5.22
CA ALA A 112 1.05 -47.54 -5.73
C ALA A 112 1.59 -48.43 -4.59
N VAL A 113 2.00 -47.82 -3.46
CA VAL A 113 2.42 -48.57 -2.27
C VAL A 113 1.29 -49.46 -1.78
N HIS A 114 0.10 -48.90 -1.59
CA HIS A 114 -1.07 -49.63 -1.11
C HIS A 114 -1.40 -50.84 -2.01
N TYR A 115 -1.40 -50.65 -3.33
CA TYR A 115 -1.63 -51.74 -4.27
C TYR A 115 -0.55 -52.84 -4.15
N LEU A 116 0.73 -52.47 -4.10
CA LEU A 116 1.83 -53.43 -4.03
C LEU A 116 1.87 -54.21 -2.71
N GLU A 117 1.42 -53.60 -1.61
CA GLU A 117 1.27 -54.26 -0.31
C GLU A 117 0.20 -55.37 -0.31
N THR A 118 -0.80 -55.30 -1.20
CA THR A 118 -1.84 -56.35 -1.32
C THR A 118 -1.36 -57.59 -2.07
N GLN A 119 -0.19 -57.53 -2.70
CA GLN A 119 0.38 -58.62 -3.50
C GLN A 119 1.46 -59.38 -2.71
N PRO A 120 1.76 -60.64 -3.06
CA PRO A 120 2.93 -61.32 -2.52
C PRO A 120 4.20 -60.60 -2.96
N GLN A 121 4.96 -60.06 -1.99
CA GLN A 121 6.19 -59.32 -2.25
C GLN A 121 7.38 -59.94 -1.52
N GLU A 122 8.56 -59.81 -2.10
CA GLU A 122 9.82 -60.15 -1.43
C GLU A 122 10.13 -59.14 -0.32
N LYS A 123 10.87 -59.57 0.71
CA LYS A 123 11.18 -58.73 1.89
C LYS A 123 11.84 -57.39 1.51
N TYR A 124 12.76 -57.38 0.55
CA TYR A 124 13.43 -56.14 0.12
C TYR A 124 12.45 -55.14 -0.51
N VAL A 125 11.41 -55.63 -1.19
CA VAL A 125 10.37 -54.78 -1.79
C VAL A 125 9.55 -54.14 -0.67
N LEU A 126 9.18 -54.90 0.36
CA LEU A 126 8.45 -54.37 1.52
C LEU A 126 9.24 -53.24 2.24
N ASP A 127 10.56 -53.38 2.36
CA ASP A 127 11.41 -52.33 2.93
C ASP A 127 11.47 -51.08 2.03
N LEU A 128 11.52 -51.26 0.70
CA LEU A 128 11.45 -50.16 -0.27
C LEU A 128 10.09 -49.43 -0.21
N LEU A 129 8.98 -50.17 -0.10
CA LEU A 129 7.64 -49.59 0.00
C LEU A 129 7.51 -48.67 1.22
N LYS A 130 8.06 -49.07 2.37
CA LYS A 130 8.12 -48.20 3.57
C LYS A 130 8.93 -46.92 3.33
N ILE A 131 10.02 -46.98 2.58
CA ILE A 131 10.81 -45.79 2.24
C ILE A 131 10.00 -44.84 1.35
N ILE A 132 9.29 -45.38 0.35
CA ILE A 132 8.44 -44.61 -0.56
C ILE A 132 7.29 -43.95 0.22
N GLN A 133 6.63 -44.69 1.10
CA GLN A 133 5.55 -44.19 1.96
C GLN A 133 6.04 -43.03 2.84
N ASN A 134 7.12 -43.24 3.59
CA ASN A 134 7.70 -42.20 4.46
C ASN A 134 8.10 -40.93 3.69
N ARG A 135 8.61 -41.07 2.46
CA ARG A 135 8.93 -39.93 1.59
C ARG A 135 7.66 -39.20 1.17
N ALA A 136 6.62 -39.92 0.74
CA ALA A 136 5.35 -39.34 0.31
C ALA A 136 4.64 -38.63 1.47
N ASP A 137 4.61 -39.23 2.66
CA ASP A 137 4.02 -38.63 3.86
C ASP A 137 4.75 -37.33 4.25
N LYS A 138 6.09 -37.34 4.26
CA LYS A 138 6.89 -36.14 4.53
C LYS A 138 6.64 -35.05 3.49
N ALA A 139 6.49 -35.42 2.22
CA ALA A 139 6.15 -34.47 1.16
C ALA A 139 4.77 -33.86 1.37
N LEU A 140 3.74 -34.66 1.70
CA LEU A 140 2.39 -34.18 1.97
C LEU A 140 2.32 -33.29 3.22
N ILE A 141 3.10 -33.57 4.26
CA ILE A 141 3.19 -32.71 5.45
C ILE A 141 3.84 -31.37 5.10
N LYS A 142 4.95 -31.39 4.35
CA LYS A 142 5.66 -30.18 3.91
C LYS A 142 4.81 -29.33 2.97
N HIS A 143 4.04 -29.97 2.11
CA HIS A 143 3.15 -29.40 1.10
C HIS A 143 1.69 -29.62 1.51
N SER A 144 1.37 -29.26 2.76
CA SER A 144 0.05 -29.51 3.34
C SER A 144 -1.07 -28.74 2.63
N LEU A 145 -2.29 -29.27 2.73
CA LEU A 145 -3.49 -28.58 2.23
C LEU A 145 -3.62 -27.18 2.82
N TYR A 146 -3.35 -27.04 4.12
CA TYR A 146 -3.38 -25.73 4.78
C TYR A 146 -2.41 -24.73 4.14
N LYS A 147 -1.17 -25.17 3.82
CA LYS A 147 -0.20 -24.29 3.17
C LYS A 147 -0.66 -23.89 1.77
N LEU A 148 -1.26 -24.81 1.02
CA LEU A 148 -1.85 -24.53 -0.29
C LEU A 148 -2.97 -23.48 -0.17
N GLU A 149 -3.89 -23.65 0.78
CA GLU A 149 -4.96 -22.69 1.05
C GLU A 149 -4.42 -21.30 1.45
N GLN A 150 -3.37 -21.25 2.27
CA GLN A 150 -2.71 -19.98 2.60
C GLN A 150 -2.18 -19.26 1.35
N MET A 151 -1.63 -20.00 0.39
CA MET A 151 -1.15 -19.44 -0.87
C MET A 151 -2.31 -18.95 -1.75
N HIS A 152 -3.44 -19.68 -1.81
CA HIS A 152 -4.64 -19.20 -2.50
C HIS A 152 -5.21 -17.92 -1.88
N LEU A 153 -5.34 -17.87 -0.55
CA LEU A 153 -5.80 -16.66 0.15
C LEU A 153 -4.87 -15.47 -0.09
N GLN A 154 -3.55 -15.72 -0.08
CA GLN A 154 -2.56 -14.69 -0.40
C GLN A 154 -2.72 -14.18 -1.84
N LYS A 155 -2.99 -15.07 -2.80
CA LYS A 155 -3.25 -14.71 -4.21
C LYS A 155 -4.46 -13.79 -4.30
N GLU A 156 -5.58 -14.21 -3.73
CA GLU A 156 -6.85 -13.50 -3.76
C GLU A 156 -6.73 -12.10 -3.13
N ALA A 157 -6.01 -11.99 -2.01
CA ALA A 157 -5.74 -10.70 -1.38
C ALA A 157 -4.97 -9.74 -2.31
N ILE A 158 -3.99 -10.24 -3.07
CA ILE A 158 -3.22 -9.44 -4.02
C ILE A 158 -4.08 -9.06 -5.24
N GLU A 159 -4.95 -9.95 -5.71
CA GLU A 159 -5.89 -9.67 -6.80
C GLU A 159 -6.87 -8.55 -6.44
N ILE A 160 -7.44 -8.58 -5.23
CA ILE A 160 -8.31 -7.50 -4.74
C ILE A 160 -7.57 -6.15 -4.74
N VAL A 161 -6.32 -6.13 -4.30
CA VAL A 161 -5.51 -4.91 -4.31
C VAL A 161 -5.22 -4.44 -5.74
N LYS A 162 -4.82 -5.36 -6.63
CA LYS A 162 -4.58 -5.08 -8.05
C LYS A 162 -5.81 -4.47 -8.72
N ASP A 163 -7.00 -5.03 -8.48
CA ASP A 163 -8.24 -4.54 -9.08
C ASP A 163 -8.64 -3.16 -8.55
N LYS A 164 -8.40 -2.91 -7.25
CA LYS A 164 -8.59 -1.57 -6.66
C LYS A 164 -7.62 -0.54 -7.26
N ILE A 165 -6.38 -0.93 -7.57
CA ILE A 165 -5.42 -0.06 -8.26
C ILE A 165 -5.87 0.18 -9.70
N GLY A 166 -6.29 -0.87 -10.41
CA GLY A 166 -6.79 -0.78 -11.78
C GLY A 166 -7.98 0.19 -11.94
N LYS A 167 -8.90 0.21 -10.96
CA LYS A 167 -10.02 1.18 -10.94
C LYS A 167 -9.60 2.64 -10.73
N LYS A 168 -8.38 2.88 -10.25
CA LYS A 168 -7.83 4.22 -9.97
C LYS A 168 -6.88 4.73 -11.06
N LEU A 169 -6.55 3.89 -12.04
CA LEU A 169 -5.65 4.19 -13.16
C LEU A 169 -6.41 4.72 -14.39
#